data_AF-A0A937C7C4-F1
#
_entry.id   AF-A0A937C7C4-F1
#
_cell.length_a   1.000
_cell.length_b   1.000
_cell.length_c   1.000
_cell.angle_alpha   90.00
_cell.angle_beta   90.00
_cell.angle_gamma   90.00
#
_symmetry.space_group_name_H-M   'P 1'
#
loop_
_entity.id
_entity.type
_entity.pdbx_description
1 polymer ?
#
loop_
_entity_poly.entity_id
_entity_poly.type
_entity_poly.pdbx_seq_one_letter_code
_entity_poly.pdbx_strand_id
1 'polypeptide(L)'
;MHSLYLLFFLTTATPRITNPGKHYVAENSKAFSPSEKVISHKLGDRVISFKVSQYGEFVSTCCINLHDDETTAVKAARSVLEEQGGLLIKIENNAKRNISFSFKGVVYTFDPNRIFSRTGIMLTLKANGKINPLAVTEVEKFAAHLLQLIPDSIPCLIALHNNTDGDFSVRTYLPGGPRHNDASQVYADEWQDIDDIALTTDQVIYNRMASFGYNSILQDNANVFKDGSLSVYYGEQNRRYINIETQHGKTIQYREMLKKLLVILDEEKSTLASLNTIDID
;
A
#
# COMPACT_ATOMS: atom_id res chain seq x y z
N MET A 1 -23.17 81.08 -30.67
CA MET A 1 -21.77 80.82 -31.07
C MET A 1 -21.17 79.86 -30.05
N HIS A 2 -21.35 78.55 -30.23
CA HIS A 2 -20.40 77.60 -30.87
C HIS A 2 -19.21 77.21 -29.97
N SER A 3 -19.33 76.01 -29.37
CA SER A 3 -18.29 75.01 -29.02
C SER A 3 -19.01 73.94 -28.19
N LEU A 4 -19.25 72.67 -28.53
CA LEU A 4 -18.61 71.63 -29.33
C LEU A 4 -17.19 71.26 -28.90
N TYR A 5 -17.06 70.31 -27.96
CA TYR A 5 -16.00 69.29 -27.87
C TYR A 5 -16.54 68.13 -27.01
N LEU A 6 -17.05 67.07 -27.64
CA LEU A 6 -16.38 65.79 -27.98
C LEU A 6 -16.03 64.94 -26.75
N LEU A 7 -16.94 64.04 -26.37
CA LEU A 7 -16.69 62.94 -25.44
C LEU A 7 -15.79 61.90 -26.13
N PHE A 8 -14.57 61.70 -25.64
CA PHE A 8 -13.76 60.53 -25.97
C PHE A 8 -14.16 59.37 -25.06
N PHE A 9 -14.79 58.33 -25.63
CA PHE A 9 -14.84 57.01 -24.99
C PHE A 9 -13.47 56.34 -25.17
N LEU A 10 -12.65 56.29 -24.12
CA LEU A 10 -11.53 55.35 -24.07
C LEU A 10 -12.08 53.97 -23.71
N THR A 11 -12.14 53.08 -24.69
CA THR A 11 -12.25 51.64 -24.47
C THR A 11 -10.90 51.12 -23.97
N THR A 12 -10.75 50.94 -22.66
CA THR A 12 -9.59 50.23 -22.12
C THR A 12 -9.75 48.74 -22.42
N ALA A 13 -9.17 48.28 -23.52
CA ALA A 13 -8.95 46.87 -23.78
C ALA A 13 -7.98 46.34 -22.72
N THR A 14 -8.49 45.56 -21.77
CA THR A 14 -7.65 44.83 -20.80
C THR A 14 -6.87 43.76 -21.57
N PRO A 15 -5.52 43.76 -21.51
CA PRO A 15 -4.75 42.68 -22.11
C PRO A 15 -5.04 41.39 -21.34
N ARG A 16 -5.44 40.37 -22.10
CA ARG A 16 -5.64 39.00 -21.64
C ARG A 16 -4.26 38.47 -21.23
N ILE A 17 -3.96 38.48 -19.93
CA ILE A 17 -2.77 37.82 -19.38
C ILE A 17 -2.93 36.33 -19.64
N THR A 18 -2.27 35.84 -20.68
CA THR A 18 -2.08 34.41 -20.93
C THR A 18 -1.12 33.89 -19.88
N ASN A 19 -1.64 33.10 -18.96
CA ASN A 19 -0.89 32.47 -17.89
C ASN A 19 0.26 31.62 -18.51
N PRO A 20 1.53 31.87 -18.19
CA PRO A 20 2.63 31.08 -18.74
C PRO A 20 2.72 29.75 -18.00
N GLY A 21 2.71 28.66 -18.76
CA GLY A 21 3.26 27.37 -18.34
C GLY A 21 2.55 26.67 -17.17
N LYS A 22 1.44 25.99 -17.45
CA LYS A 22 1.25 24.69 -16.81
C LYS A 22 2.38 23.80 -17.32
N HIS A 23 3.39 23.55 -16.48
CA HIS A 23 4.23 22.37 -16.65
C HIS A 23 3.29 21.16 -16.52
N TYR A 24 2.76 20.70 -17.65
CA TYR A 24 2.29 19.34 -17.77
C TYR A 24 3.51 18.47 -17.53
N VAL A 25 3.62 17.90 -16.33
CA VAL A 25 4.49 16.75 -16.10
C VAL A 25 4.01 15.72 -17.11
N ALA A 26 4.83 15.41 -18.10
CA ALA A 26 4.51 14.39 -19.08
C ALA A 26 4.11 13.12 -18.30
N GLU A 27 2.95 12.56 -18.60
CA GLU A 27 2.66 11.19 -18.19
C GLU A 27 3.82 10.34 -18.75
N ASN A 28 4.67 9.83 -17.87
CA ASN A 28 5.70 8.89 -18.29
C ASN A 28 4.98 7.74 -19.01
N SER A 29 5.33 7.50 -20.27
CA SER A 29 4.67 6.48 -21.08
C SER A 29 4.86 5.11 -20.44
N LYS A 30 3.82 4.27 -20.45
CA LYS A 30 3.88 2.89 -19.97
C LYS A 30 5.06 2.16 -20.62
N ALA A 31 6.11 1.92 -19.83
CA ALA A 31 7.34 1.29 -20.29
C ALA A 31 7.25 -0.24 -20.26
N PHE A 32 6.38 -0.78 -19.39
CA PHE A 32 6.27 -2.21 -19.14
C PHE A 32 4.83 -2.72 -19.37
N SER A 33 4.72 -3.85 -20.06
CA SER A 33 3.52 -4.68 -20.07
C SER A 33 3.70 -5.84 -19.07
N PRO A 34 2.67 -6.20 -18.29
CA PRO A 34 2.81 -7.30 -17.33
C PRO A 34 2.86 -8.65 -18.02
N SER A 35 3.78 -9.50 -17.56
CA SER A 35 3.64 -10.95 -17.69
C SER A 35 2.88 -11.48 -16.47
N GLU A 36 1.89 -12.34 -16.69
CA GLU A 36 1.00 -12.80 -15.62
C GLU A 36 1.09 -14.31 -15.42
N LYS A 37 1.19 -14.73 -14.15
CA LYS A 37 1.12 -16.12 -13.72
C LYS A 37 0.00 -16.25 -12.68
N VAL A 38 -0.83 -17.28 -12.84
CA VAL A 38 -1.84 -17.65 -11.85
C VAL A 38 -1.35 -18.89 -11.12
N ILE A 39 -1.30 -18.81 -9.79
CA ILE A 39 -0.86 -19.88 -8.91
C ILE A 39 -2.03 -20.28 -8.03
N SER A 40 -2.48 -21.51 -8.13
CA SER A 40 -3.64 -22.00 -7.38
C SER A 40 -3.21 -22.64 -6.06
N HIS A 41 -3.99 -22.41 -5.00
CA HIS A 41 -3.89 -23.09 -3.72
C HIS A 41 -5.23 -23.69 -3.33
N LYS A 42 -5.24 -24.97 -2.96
CA LYS A 42 -6.44 -25.63 -2.44
C LYS A 42 -6.57 -25.36 -0.94
N LEU A 43 -7.70 -24.79 -0.54
CA LEU A 43 -8.04 -24.40 0.82
C LEU A 43 -9.37 -25.06 1.20
N GLY A 44 -9.29 -26.21 1.87
CA GLY A 44 -10.45 -27.10 2.07
C GLY A 44 -11.04 -27.59 0.73
N ASP A 45 -12.30 -27.29 0.49
CA ASP A 45 -13.01 -27.61 -0.77
C ASP A 45 -12.82 -26.55 -1.87
N ARG A 46 -12.28 -25.38 -1.53
CA ARG A 46 -12.14 -24.25 -2.45
C ARG A 46 -10.74 -24.19 -3.05
N VAL A 47 -10.64 -23.67 -4.26
CA VAL A 47 -9.36 -23.25 -4.86
C VAL A 47 -9.33 -21.72 -4.86
N ILE A 48 -8.29 -21.16 -4.25
CA ILE A 48 -7.98 -19.72 -4.25
C ILE A 48 -6.78 -19.51 -5.16
N SER A 49 -6.80 -18.43 -5.95
CA SER A 49 -5.72 -18.10 -6.87
C SER A 49 -4.90 -16.93 -6.34
N PHE A 50 -3.59 -17.02 -6.52
CA PHE A 50 -2.67 -15.89 -6.44
C PHE A 50 -2.33 -15.46 -7.85
N LYS A 51 -2.65 -14.22 -8.18
CA LYS A 51 -2.24 -13.59 -9.42
C LYS A 51 -0.92 -12.87 -9.21
N VAL A 52 0.09 -13.27 -9.96
CA VAL A 52 1.44 -12.68 -9.95
C VAL A 52 1.65 -11.97 -11.27
N SER A 53 1.73 -10.65 -11.25
CA SER A 53 1.97 -9.80 -12.42
C SER A 53 3.37 -9.18 -12.32
N GLN A 54 4.25 -9.52 -13.24
CA GLN A 54 5.62 -9.01 -13.29
C GLN A 54 5.79 -8.02 -14.44
N TYR A 55 6.35 -6.85 -14.13
CA TYR A 55 6.58 -5.73 -15.03
C TYR A 55 8.09 -5.54 -15.21
N GLY A 56 8.62 -5.91 -16.38
CA GLY A 56 10.06 -5.95 -16.63
C GLY A 56 10.75 -7.20 -16.06
N GLU A 57 12.06 -7.31 -16.25
CA GLU A 57 12.82 -8.52 -15.89
C GLU A 57 13.34 -8.51 -14.45
N PHE A 58 13.71 -7.34 -13.92
CA PHE A 58 14.27 -7.19 -12.59
C PHE A 58 13.21 -6.77 -11.57
N VAL A 59 13.17 -7.45 -10.43
CA VAL A 59 12.24 -7.16 -9.34
C VAL A 59 12.98 -6.48 -8.18
N SER A 60 12.96 -5.15 -8.14
CA SER A 60 13.38 -4.37 -6.97
C SER A 60 12.21 -3.86 -6.14
N THR A 61 11.02 -3.80 -6.75
CA THR A 61 9.78 -3.37 -6.11
C THR A 61 8.81 -4.54 -6.08
N CYS A 62 8.27 -4.86 -4.90
CA CYS A 62 7.24 -5.88 -4.77
C CYS A 62 6.05 -5.34 -3.97
N CYS A 63 4.91 -5.32 -4.63
CA CYS A 63 3.63 -4.95 -4.08
C CYS A 63 2.78 -6.20 -3.82
N ILE A 64 2.04 -6.22 -2.71
CA ILE A 64 1.12 -7.30 -2.38
C ILE A 64 -0.27 -6.75 -2.03
N ASN A 65 -1.33 -7.34 -2.58
CA ASN A 65 -2.72 -7.03 -2.21
C ASN A 65 -3.40 -8.28 -1.66
N LEU A 66 -3.85 -8.19 -0.40
CA LEU A 66 -4.44 -9.31 0.33
C LEU A 66 -5.97 -9.34 0.23
N HIS A 67 -6.63 -8.19 0.16
CA HIS A 67 -8.08 -8.08 0.06
C HIS A 67 -8.50 -7.75 -1.37
N ASP A 68 -9.28 -8.65 -1.98
CA ASP A 68 -9.61 -8.57 -3.40
C ASP A 68 -10.61 -7.44 -3.74
N ASP A 69 -11.30 -6.90 -2.75
CA ASP A 69 -12.19 -5.74 -2.91
C ASP A 69 -11.47 -4.39 -2.89
N GLU A 70 -10.20 -4.33 -2.48
CA GLU A 70 -9.38 -3.11 -2.41
C GLU A 70 -8.78 -2.73 -3.80
N THR A 71 -9.69 -2.48 -4.75
CA THR A 71 -9.35 -2.29 -6.17
C THR A 71 -8.68 -0.94 -6.49
N THR A 72 -8.83 0.07 -5.65
CA THR A 72 -8.27 1.41 -5.89
C THR A 72 -6.75 1.41 -5.77
N ALA A 73 -6.23 0.79 -4.70
CA ALA A 73 -4.80 0.60 -4.46
C ALA A 73 -4.15 -0.24 -5.56
N VAL A 74 -4.82 -1.33 -5.96
CA VAL A 74 -4.36 -2.19 -7.07
C VAL A 74 -4.27 -1.42 -8.38
N LYS A 75 -5.30 -0.62 -8.72
CA LYS A 75 -5.31 0.18 -9.95
C LYS A 75 -4.17 1.22 -9.94
N ALA A 76 -3.99 1.92 -8.82
CA ALA A 76 -2.90 2.88 -8.66
C ALA A 76 -1.53 2.21 -8.79
N ALA A 77 -1.29 1.13 -8.04
CA ALA A 77 -0.03 0.41 -8.07
C ALA A 77 0.29 -0.15 -9.46
N ARG A 78 -0.67 -0.77 -10.16
CA ARG A 78 -0.47 -1.24 -11.54
C ARG A 78 0.01 -0.12 -12.46
N SER A 79 -0.58 1.07 -12.37
CA SER A 79 -0.16 2.20 -13.21
C SER A 79 1.29 2.64 -12.93
N VAL A 80 1.76 2.53 -11.68
CA VAL A 80 3.14 2.86 -11.31
C VAL A 80 4.10 1.76 -11.78
N LEU A 81 3.71 0.49 -11.62
CA LEU A 81 4.51 -0.65 -12.08
C LEU A 81 4.63 -0.72 -13.61
N GLU A 82 3.60 -0.28 -14.35
CA GLU A 82 3.67 -0.10 -15.81
C GLU A 82 4.72 0.94 -16.23
N GLU A 83 5.09 1.87 -15.35
CA GLU A 83 6.10 2.91 -15.62
C GLU A 83 7.49 2.52 -15.12
N GLN A 84 7.58 1.87 -13.96
CA GLN A 84 8.85 1.69 -13.23
C GLN A 84 9.29 0.22 -13.12
N GLY A 85 8.42 -0.72 -13.48
CA GLY A 85 8.66 -2.14 -13.31
C GLY A 85 8.42 -2.62 -11.88
N GLY A 86 8.57 -3.92 -11.67
CA GLY A 86 8.39 -4.60 -10.38
C GLY A 86 7.38 -5.73 -10.42
N LEU A 87 6.95 -6.16 -9.24
CA LEU A 87 6.10 -7.33 -9.03
C LEU A 87 4.82 -6.93 -8.28
N LEU A 88 3.69 -7.45 -8.73
CA LEU A 88 2.42 -7.39 -8.00
C LEU A 88 1.93 -8.80 -7.71
N ILE A 89 1.78 -9.12 -6.43
CA ILE A 89 1.15 -10.35 -5.94
C ILE A 89 -0.25 -9.99 -5.44
N LYS A 90 -1.28 -10.67 -5.90
CA LYS A 90 -2.67 -10.38 -5.53
C LYS A 90 -3.43 -11.67 -5.25
N ILE A 91 -4.17 -11.70 -4.15
CA ILE A 91 -5.15 -12.76 -3.89
C ILE A 91 -6.40 -12.50 -4.74
N GLU A 92 -6.91 -13.52 -5.43
CA GLU A 92 -8.19 -13.47 -6.14
C GLU A 92 -9.27 -14.20 -5.33
N ASN A 93 -10.30 -13.46 -4.93
CA ASN A 93 -11.35 -13.88 -4.00
C ASN A 93 -12.74 -13.34 -4.40
N ASN A 94 -13.00 -13.15 -5.69
CA ASN A 94 -14.28 -12.69 -6.23
C ASN A 94 -14.76 -11.34 -5.65
N ALA A 95 -13.84 -10.37 -5.55
CA ALA A 95 -14.08 -9.04 -4.99
C ALA A 95 -14.65 -9.07 -3.55
N LYS A 96 -14.12 -9.97 -2.72
CA LYS A 96 -14.46 -10.07 -1.29
C LYS A 96 -13.23 -9.84 -0.42
N ARG A 97 -13.42 -9.09 0.66
CA ARG A 97 -12.45 -8.93 1.75
C ARG A 97 -12.03 -10.26 2.38
N ASN A 98 -13.00 -10.96 2.98
CA ASN A 98 -12.75 -12.18 3.73
C ASN A 98 -12.80 -13.41 2.82
N ILE A 99 -11.93 -14.39 3.10
CA ILE A 99 -11.91 -15.67 2.40
C ILE A 99 -12.76 -16.65 3.19
N SER A 100 -13.76 -17.24 2.53
CA SER A 100 -14.56 -18.35 3.05
C SER A 100 -14.25 -19.63 2.30
N PHE A 101 -14.19 -20.75 3.02
CA PHE A 101 -13.99 -22.10 2.49
C PHE A 101 -14.72 -23.13 3.34
N SER A 102 -15.13 -24.26 2.77
CA SER A 102 -15.69 -25.37 3.56
C SER A 102 -14.60 -26.40 3.85
N PHE A 103 -14.59 -26.90 5.08
CA PHE A 103 -13.73 -27.98 5.50
C PHE A 103 -14.50 -28.96 6.38
N LYS A 104 -14.58 -30.22 5.94
CA LYS A 104 -15.37 -31.28 6.60
C LYS A 104 -16.84 -30.87 6.86
N GLY A 105 -17.47 -30.23 5.87
CA GLY A 105 -18.87 -29.83 5.94
C GLY A 105 -19.16 -28.59 6.79
N VAL A 106 -18.13 -27.89 7.28
CA VAL A 106 -18.26 -26.64 8.05
C VAL A 106 -17.59 -25.51 7.27
N VAL A 107 -18.26 -24.36 7.17
CA VAL A 107 -17.70 -23.15 6.56
C VAL A 107 -16.84 -22.41 7.57
N TYR A 108 -15.64 -22.04 7.16
CA TYR A 108 -14.70 -21.20 7.90
C TYR A 108 -14.43 -19.93 7.10
N THR A 109 -14.32 -18.81 7.80
CA THR A 109 -14.07 -17.50 7.21
C THR A 109 -12.95 -16.80 7.97
N PHE A 110 -12.01 -16.20 7.25
CA PHE A 110 -10.93 -15.42 7.84
C PHE A 110 -10.62 -14.18 7.00
N ASP A 111 -10.00 -13.20 7.65
CA ASP A 111 -9.37 -12.05 7.02
C ASP A 111 -7.94 -12.44 6.58
N PRO A 112 -7.59 -12.33 5.29
CA PRO A 112 -6.28 -12.74 4.77
C PRO A 112 -5.11 -11.87 5.28
N ASN A 113 -5.36 -10.72 5.90
CA ASN A 113 -4.37 -9.95 6.65
C ASN A 113 -4.40 -10.23 8.16
N ARG A 114 -4.82 -11.44 8.57
CA ARG A 114 -4.75 -11.93 9.96
C ARG A 114 -4.15 -13.34 10.06
N ILE A 115 -3.53 -13.84 8.99
CA ILE A 115 -3.13 -15.24 8.86
C ILE A 115 -1.64 -15.52 9.07
N PHE A 116 -0.83 -14.49 9.34
CA PHE A 116 0.63 -14.63 9.39
C PHE A 116 1.16 -15.06 10.77
N SER A 117 0.26 -15.41 11.69
CA SER A 117 0.59 -16.11 12.92
C SER A 117 -0.54 -17.08 13.29
N ARG A 118 -0.20 -18.18 13.97
CA ARG A 118 -1.22 -19.13 14.44
C ARG A 118 -2.24 -18.46 15.36
N THR A 119 -1.80 -17.54 16.21
CA THR A 119 -2.67 -16.74 17.09
C THR A 119 -3.63 -15.89 16.27
N GLY A 120 -3.15 -15.18 15.26
CA GLY A 120 -3.98 -14.38 14.36
C GLY A 120 -5.02 -15.23 13.63
N ILE A 121 -4.62 -16.39 13.09
CA ILE A 121 -5.54 -17.33 12.43
C ILE A 121 -6.65 -17.77 13.38
N MET A 122 -6.32 -18.13 14.61
CA MET A 122 -7.33 -18.51 15.61
C MET A 122 -8.27 -17.34 15.93
N LEU A 123 -7.73 -16.12 16.09
CA LEU A 123 -8.53 -14.92 16.39
C LEU A 123 -9.51 -14.60 15.26
N THR A 124 -9.05 -14.59 14.01
CA THR A 124 -9.91 -14.27 12.86
C THR A 124 -10.97 -15.35 12.59
N LEU A 125 -10.62 -16.64 12.74
CA LEU A 125 -11.61 -17.72 12.64
C LEU A 125 -12.64 -17.66 13.76
N LYS A 126 -12.22 -17.31 14.99
CA LYS A 126 -13.12 -17.15 16.14
C LYS A 126 -14.09 -15.99 15.91
N ALA A 127 -13.58 -14.85 15.46
CA ALA A 127 -14.40 -13.66 15.20
C ALA A 127 -15.48 -13.92 14.14
N ASN A 128 -15.23 -14.85 13.21
CA ASN A 128 -16.14 -15.21 12.14
C ASN A 128 -16.90 -16.55 12.37
N GLY A 129 -16.83 -17.13 13.58
CA GLY A 129 -17.63 -18.30 13.93
C GLY A 129 -16.87 -19.35 14.74
N LYS A 130 -16.43 -20.43 14.08
CA LYS A 130 -15.90 -21.63 14.74
C LYS A 130 -14.39 -21.77 14.50
N ILE A 131 -13.70 -22.31 15.50
CA ILE A 131 -12.29 -22.70 15.38
C ILE A 131 -12.21 -24.23 15.27
N ASN A 132 -11.40 -24.71 14.34
CA ASN A 132 -11.00 -26.12 14.27
C ASN A 132 -9.49 -26.17 14.04
N PRO A 133 -8.71 -26.93 14.83
CA PRO A 133 -7.26 -27.00 14.68
C PRO A 133 -6.78 -27.43 13.29
N LEU A 134 -7.53 -28.28 12.59
CA LEU A 134 -7.20 -28.69 11.22
C LEU A 134 -7.51 -27.56 10.22
N ALA A 135 -8.59 -26.81 10.42
CA ALA A 135 -8.88 -25.64 9.59
C ALA A 135 -7.81 -24.54 9.79
N VAL A 136 -7.33 -24.34 11.03
CA VAL A 136 -6.17 -23.48 11.30
C VAL A 136 -4.96 -23.91 10.47
N THR A 137 -4.65 -25.21 10.44
CA THR A 137 -3.54 -25.74 9.64
C THR A 137 -3.73 -25.58 8.12
N GLU A 138 -4.96 -25.63 7.61
CA GLU A 138 -5.22 -25.30 6.20
C GLU A 138 -4.93 -23.82 5.90
N VAL A 139 -5.28 -22.91 6.82
CA VAL A 139 -4.96 -21.49 6.69
C VAL A 139 -3.45 -21.22 6.83
N GLU A 140 -2.75 -21.92 7.72
CA GLU A 140 -1.27 -21.84 7.85
C GLU A 140 -0.56 -22.22 6.54
N LYS A 141 -1.01 -23.30 5.88
CA LYS A 141 -0.45 -23.71 4.57
C LYS A 141 -0.71 -22.66 3.49
N PHE A 142 -1.89 -22.05 3.50
CA PHE A 142 -2.24 -20.98 2.57
C PHE A 142 -1.34 -19.75 2.79
N ALA A 143 -1.17 -19.32 4.05
CA ALA A 143 -0.28 -18.22 4.42
C ALA A 143 1.18 -18.51 4.01
N ALA A 144 1.68 -19.71 4.28
CA ALA A 144 3.03 -20.13 3.92
C ALA A 144 3.24 -20.12 2.40
N HIS A 145 2.28 -20.61 1.61
CA HIS A 145 2.37 -20.59 0.15
C HIS A 145 2.40 -19.15 -0.38
N LEU A 146 1.61 -18.25 0.19
CA LEU A 146 1.62 -16.83 -0.18
C LEU A 146 2.97 -16.17 0.13
N LEU A 147 3.54 -16.43 1.31
CA LEU A 147 4.85 -15.90 1.70
C LEU A 147 5.97 -16.37 0.75
N GLN A 148 5.90 -17.61 0.27
CA GLN A 148 6.86 -18.16 -0.71
C GLN A 148 6.84 -17.46 -2.08
N LEU A 149 5.77 -16.70 -2.40
CA LEU A 149 5.71 -15.93 -3.64
C LEU A 149 6.51 -14.61 -3.55
N ILE A 150 6.82 -14.16 -2.35
CA ILE A 150 7.52 -12.90 -2.11
C ILE A 150 9.02 -13.15 -2.26
N PRO A 151 9.73 -12.50 -3.19
CA PRO A 151 11.16 -12.73 -3.36
C PRO A 151 11.94 -12.25 -2.12
N ASP A 152 12.87 -13.07 -1.62
CA ASP A 152 13.69 -12.70 -0.46
C ASP A 152 14.63 -11.52 -0.73
N SER A 153 14.93 -11.26 -2.01
CA SER A 153 15.82 -10.19 -2.45
C SER A 153 15.20 -8.79 -2.39
N ILE A 154 13.90 -8.65 -2.09
CA ILE A 154 13.27 -7.33 -2.07
C ILE A 154 13.73 -6.53 -0.85
N PRO A 155 14.06 -5.24 -1.01
CA PRO A 155 14.52 -4.41 0.11
C PRO A 155 13.38 -4.08 1.08
N CYS A 156 12.14 -3.97 0.57
CA CYS A 156 10.95 -3.64 1.34
C CYS A 156 9.72 -4.25 0.66
N LEU A 157 8.80 -4.82 1.45
CA LEU A 157 7.49 -5.25 0.96
C LEU A 157 6.47 -4.11 1.06
N ILE A 158 5.75 -3.85 -0.04
CA ILE A 158 4.72 -2.81 -0.10
C ILE A 158 3.33 -3.47 -0.10
N ALA A 159 2.59 -3.37 1.01
CA ALA A 159 1.22 -3.84 1.09
C ALA A 159 0.24 -2.79 0.57
N LEU A 160 -0.67 -3.24 -0.30
CA LEU A 160 -1.63 -2.41 -0.99
C LEU A 160 -3.01 -2.54 -0.36
N HIS A 161 -3.53 -1.43 0.14
CA HIS A 161 -4.81 -1.43 0.84
C HIS A 161 -5.69 -0.22 0.52
N ASN A 162 -6.99 -0.41 0.72
CA ASN A 162 -7.94 0.69 0.75
C ASN A 162 -8.77 0.59 2.02
N ASN A 163 -9.08 1.74 2.59
CA ASN A 163 -9.99 1.86 3.70
C ASN A 163 -11.28 2.60 3.29
N THR A 164 -12.15 2.72 4.27
CA THR A 164 -13.41 3.46 4.24
C THR A 164 -13.33 4.61 5.25
N ASP A 165 -14.16 5.63 5.03
CA ASP A 165 -14.15 6.87 5.80
C ASP A 165 -14.25 6.62 7.31
N GLY A 166 -13.20 6.97 8.05
CA GLY A 166 -13.13 6.88 9.51
C GLY A 166 -12.91 5.49 10.13
N ASP A 167 -12.82 4.41 9.34
CA ASP A 167 -12.65 3.05 9.86
C ASP A 167 -11.20 2.74 10.27
N PHE A 168 -10.23 3.11 9.45
CA PHE A 168 -8.80 2.90 9.72
C PHE A 168 -8.00 4.16 9.40
N SER A 169 -7.71 4.95 10.43
CA SER A 169 -7.13 6.30 10.30
C SER A 169 -5.94 6.52 11.23
N VAL A 170 -5.13 7.54 10.93
CA VAL A 170 -4.00 7.98 11.76
C VAL A 170 -4.43 8.31 13.19
N ARG A 171 -5.68 8.77 13.38
CA ARG A 171 -6.25 9.11 14.70
C ARG A 171 -6.30 7.91 15.64
N THR A 172 -6.43 6.69 15.10
CA THR A 172 -6.49 5.48 15.94
C THR A 172 -5.18 5.20 16.67
N TYR A 173 -4.05 5.74 16.18
CA TYR A 173 -2.71 5.59 16.75
C TYR A 173 -2.28 6.79 17.60
N LEU A 174 -3.00 7.91 17.55
CA LEU A 174 -2.72 9.07 18.42
C LEU A 174 -3.01 8.73 19.90
N PRO A 175 -2.44 9.49 20.87
CA PRO A 175 -2.67 9.28 22.28
C PRO A 175 -4.17 9.18 22.64
N GLY A 176 -4.55 8.10 23.33
CA GLY A 176 -5.94 7.81 23.70
C GLY A 176 -6.75 7.05 22.63
N GLY A 177 -6.20 6.84 21.43
CA GLY A 177 -6.78 5.99 20.40
C GLY A 177 -6.62 4.49 20.71
N PRO A 178 -7.45 3.61 20.11
CA PRO A 178 -7.45 2.17 20.41
C PRO A 178 -6.15 1.45 20.00
N ARG A 179 -5.35 2.03 19.12
CA ARG A 179 -4.06 1.48 18.62
C ARG A 179 -2.86 2.29 19.09
N HIS A 180 -3.02 3.15 20.08
CA HIS A 180 -1.94 4.02 20.55
C HIS A 180 -0.67 3.26 21.00
N ASN A 181 -0.80 2.04 21.53
CA ASN A 181 0.33 1.21 21.92
C ASN A 181 0.92 0.37 20.76
N ASP A 182 0.27 0.37 19.60
CA ASP A 182 0.77 -0.36 18.42
C ASP A 182 1.83 0.45 17.65
N ALA A 183 2.00 1.73 17.98
CA ALA A 183 2.93 2.65 17.32
C ALA A 183 3.96 3.19 18.31
N SER A 184 5.21 3.26 17.84
CA SER A 184 6.29 3.91 18.59
C SER A 184 6.38 5.41 18.26
N GLN A 185 6.03 5.79 17.03
CA GLN A 185 5.95 7.17 16.58
C GLN A 185 4.77 7.36 15.62
N VAL A 186 4.12 8.52 15.69
CA VAL A 186 3.00 8.90 14.82
C VAL A 186 3.19 10.34 14.37
N TYR A 187 3.17 10.54 13.06
CA TYR A 187 3.06 11.87 12.46
C TYR A 187 1.65 12.00 11.85
N ALA A 188 0.92 13.01 12.28
CA ALA A 188 -0.40 13.33 11.77
C ALA A 188 -0.41 14.79 11.31
N ASP A 189 -0.68 15.01 10.03
CA ASP A 189 -0.76 16.33 9.41
C ASP A 189 -2.22 16.80 9.38
N GLU A 190 -2.48 18.00 9.89
CA GLU A 190 -3.85 18.54 9.98
C GLU A 190 -4.49 18.82 8.61
N TRP A 191 -3.69 18.93 7.55
CA TRP A 191 -4.15 19.19 6.19
C TRP A 191 -4.30 17.92 5.36
N GLN A 192 -3.79 16.78 5.85
CA GLN A 192 -4.00 15.49 5.21
C GLN A 192 -5.33 14.89 5.64
N ASP A 193 -5.92 14.11 4.73
CA ASP A 193 -7.01 13.25 5.10
C ASP A 193 -6.52 12.18 6.08
N ILE A 194 -7.24 12.02 7.19
CA ILE A 194 -6.86 11.13 8.29
C ILE A 194 -6.81 9.65 7.89
N ASP A 195 -7.49 9.30 6.79
CA ASP A 195 -7.54 7.94 6.25
C ASP A 195 -6.43 7.65 5.24
N ASP A 196 -5.73 8.68 4.75
CA ASP A 196 -4.61 8.50 3.82
C ASP A 196 -3.31 8.34 4.62
N ILE A 197 -2.91 7.09 4.90
CA ILE A 197 -1.82 6.77 5.84
C ILE A 197 -0.73 5.86 5.25
N ALA A 198 0.48 6.02 5.80
CA ALA A 198 1.61 5.13 5.60
C ALA A 198 2.00 4.47 6.93
N LEU A 199 1.77 3.17 7.09
CA LEU A 199 2.21 2.40 8.26
C LEU A 199 3.43 1.57 7.90
N THR A 200 4.53 1.72 8.63
CA THR A 200 5.79 1.03 8.32
C THR A 200 6.45 0.42 9.56
N THR A 201 7.26 -0.61 9.32
CA THR A 201 8.14 -1.23 10.32
C THR A 201 9.53 -0.58 10.38
N ASP A 202 9.81 0.39 9.51
CA ASP A 202 11.14 0.95 9.26
C ASP A 202 11.22 2.45 9.58
N GLN A 203 12.19 2.84 10.40
CA GLN A 203 12.37 4.23 10.85
C GLN A 203 12.72 5.18 9.70
N VAL A 204 13.51 4.74 8.72
CA VAL A 204 13.94 5.61 7.61
C VAL A 204 12.75 5.92 6.70
N ILE A 205 11.97 4.89 6.33
CA ILE A 205 10.74 5.06 5.56
C ILE A 205 9.76 5.97 6.31
N TYR A 206 9.56 5.75 7.62
CA TYR A 206 8.69 6.59 8.44
C TYR A 206 9.11 8.07 8.38
N ASN A 207 10.39 8.36 8.65
CA ASN A 207 10.91 9.72 8.67
C ASN A 207 10.73 10.41 7.30
N ARG A 208 10.99 9.67 6.21
CA ARG A 208 10.92 10.21 4.86
C ARG A 208 9.47 10.46 4.42
N MET A 209 8.56 9.52 4.69
CA MET A 209 7.12 9.71 4.39
C MET A 209 6.52 10.87 5.20
N ALA A 210 6.86 10.97 6.49
CA ALA A 210 6.47 12.10 7.33
C ALA A 210 7.03 13.43 6.82
N SER A 211 8.29 13.45 6.35
CA SER A 211 8.90 14.66 5.76
C SER A 211 8.25 15.13 4.46
N PHE A 212 7.56 14.23 3.75
CA PHE A 212 6.72 14.58 2.60
C PHE A 212 5.32 15.08 3.00
N GLY A 213 5.01 15.13 4.30
CA GLY A 213 3.73 15.59 4.84
C GLY A 213 2.64 14.52 4.87
N TYR A 214 2.96 13.24 4.65
CA TYR A 214 1.96 12.16 4.73
C TYR A 214 1.78 11.68 6.15
N ASN A 215 0.53 11.43 6.56
CA ASN A 215 0.22 10.75 7.83
C ASN A 215 0.99 9.43 7.90
N SER A 216 1.90 9.33 8.88
CA SER A 216 2.87 8.25 8.94
C SER A 216 2.85 7.64 10.34
N ILE A 217 2.92 6.31 10.40
CA ILE A 217 2.89 5.52 11.63
C ILE A 217 4.09 4.58 11.61
N LEU A 218 4.96 4.71 12.61
CA LEU A 218 6.01 3.74 12.86
C LEU A 218 5.47 2.69 13.83
N GLN A 219 5.33 1.46 13.37
CA GLN A 219 4.90 0.34 14.19
C GLN A 219 5.88 0.15 15.36
N ASP A 220 5.36 -0.04 16.57
CA ASP A 220 6.16 -0.55 17.68
C ASP A 220 6.31 -2.06 17.51
N ASN A 221 7.34 -2.50 16.78
CA ASN A 221 7.56 -3.92 16.48
C ASN A 221 7.70 -4.80 17.75
N ALA A 222 8.02 -4.22 18.91
CA ALA A 222 8.14 -4.93 20.17
C ALA A 222 6.79 -5.07 20.90
N ASN A 223 5.96 -4.02 20.88
CA ASN A 223 4.74 -3.94 21.69
C ASN A 223 3.44 -4.07 20.89
N VAL A 224 3.49 -4.04 19.55
CA VAL A 224 2.31 -4.14 18.68
C VAL A 224 1.48 -5.38 19.01
N PHE A 225 0.15 -5.20 19.06
CA PHE A 225 -0.76 -6.31 19.27
C PHE A 225 -0.62 -7.36 18.15
N LYS A 226 -0.33 -8.61 18.53
CA LYS A 226 -0.04 -9.71 17.60
C LYS A 226 -1.31 -10.28 16.96
N ASP A 227 -1.94 -9.47 16.11
CA ASP A 227 -3.21 -9.80 15.43
C ASP A 227 -3.04 -10.70 14.19
N GLY A 228 -1.80 -11.02 13.82
CA GLY A 228 -1.47 -11.85 12.65
C GLY A 228 -1.44 -11.11 11.32
N SER A 229 -1.38 -9.77 11.33
CA SER A 229 -1.13 -8.98 10.13
C SER A 229 0.24 -9.26 9.52
N LEU A 230 0.35 -8.93 8.23
CA LEU A 230 1.62 -9.02 7.52
C LEU A 230 2.64 -8.00 8.07
N SER A 231 2.18 -6.85 8.57
CA SER A 231 3.04 -5.84 9.19
C SER A 231 3.67 -6.34 10.50
N VAL A 232 2.89 -7.05 11.33
CA VAL A 232 3.42 -7.68 12.55
C VAL A 232 4.41 -8.78 12.19
N TYR A 233 4.07 -9.66 11.24
CA TYR A 233 4.99 -10.71 10.78
C TYR A 233 6.32 -10.14 10.28
N TYR A 234 6.32 -9.09 9.46
CA TYR A 234 7.55 -8.45 8.99
C TYR A 234 8.31 -7.74 10.11
N GLY A 235 7.60 -7.08 11.04
CA GLY A 235 8.17 -6.42 12.21
C GLY A 235 8.91 -7.39 13.12
N GLU A 236 8.32 -8.56 13.41
CA GLU A 236 8.94 -9.60 14.23
C GLU A 236 10.21 -10.19 13.59
N GLN A 237 10.32 -10.14 12.26
CA GLN A 237 11.50 -10.60 11.51
C GLN A 237 12.54 -9.50 11.27
N ASN A 238 12.34 -8.29 11.80
CA ASN A 238 13.14 -7.10 11.48
C ASN A 238 13.28 -6.86 9.97
N ARG A 239 12.22 -7.14 9.20
CA ARG A 239 12.17 -6.89 7.75
C ARG A 239 11.39 -5.61 7.47
N ARG A 240 11.85 -4.87 6.46
CA ARG A 240 11.20 -3.62 6.04
C ARG A 240 9.87 -3.91 5.37
N TYR A 241 8.83 -3.26 5.86
CA TYR A 241 7.47 -3.36 5.37
C TYR A 241 6.82 -1.98 5.42
N ILE A 242 5.97 -1.70 4.44
CA ILE A 242 5.09 -0.53 4.47
C ILE A 242 3.72 -0.89 3.89
N ASN A 243 2.68 -0.46 4.58
CA ASN A 243 1.31 -0.41 4.11
C ASN A 243 1.02 1.04 3.67
N ILE A 244 0.37 1.18 2.52
CA ILE A 244 -0.24 2.44 2.11
C ILE A 244 -1.74 2.21 2.06
N GLU A 245 -2.47 3.11 2.70
CA GLU A 245 -3.93 3.12 2.75
C GLU A 245 -4.42 4.44 2.15
N THR A 246 -5.42 4.36 1.29
CA THR A 246 -6.26 5.52 0.95
C THR A 246 -7.69 5.06 0.82
N GLN A 247 -8.62 6.00 0.95
CA GLN A 247 -10.04 5.69 0.75
C GLN A 247 -10.32 5.16 -0.67
N HIS A 248 -11.36 4.34 -0.81
CA HIS A 248 -11.86 3.93 -2.11
C HIS A 248 -12.12 5.12 -3.03
N GLY A 249 -11.66 5.01 -4.29
CA GLY A 249 -11.79 6.08 -5.30
C GLY A 249 -10.60 7.05 -5.36
N LYS A 250 -9.74 7.13 -4.34
CA LYS A 250 -8.57 8.02 -4.29
C LYS A 250 -7.35 7.48 -5.04
N THR A 251 -7.53 7.06 -6.30
CA THR A 251 -6.42 6.48 -7.12
C THR A 251 -5.25 7.45 -7.30
N ILE A 252 -5.53 8.76 -7.44
CA ILE A 252 -4.49 9.79 -7.64
C ILE A 252 -3.62 9.92 -6.38
N GLN A 253 -4.24 10.09 -5.21
CA GLN A 253 -3.52 10.19 -3.94
C GLN A 253 -2.66 8.95 -3.68
N TYR A 254 -3.23 7.76 -3.86
CA TYR A 254 -2.51 6.51 -3.67
C TYR A 254 -1.26 6.43 -4.55
N ARG A 255 -1.40 6.81 -5.83
CA ARG A 255 -0.31 6.82 -6.80
C ARG A 255 0.80 7.80 -6.40
N GLU A 256 0.45 9.00 -5.92
CA GLU A 256 1.44 9.99 -5.46
C GLU A 256 2.21 9.48 -4.23
N MET A 257 1.52 8.93 -3.23
CA MET A 257 2.16 8.33 -2.05
C MET A 257 3.10 7.18 -2.44
N LEU A 258 2.65 6.29 -3.33
CA LEU A 258 3.48 5.18 -3.81
C LEU A 258 4.70 5.67 -4.57
N LYS A 259 4.57 6.67 -5.45
CA LYS A 259 5.72 7.23 -6.17
C LYS A 259 6.74 7.86 -5.21
N LYS A 260 6.28 8.58 -4.17
CA LYS A 260 7.16 9.16 -3.15
C LYS A 260 7.89 8.08 -2.35
N LEU A 261 7.22 6.98 -2.03
CA LEU A 261 7.87 5.81 -1.45
C LEU A 261 8.96 5.24 -2.36
N LEU A 262 8.68 5.07 -3.66
CA LEU A 262 9.67 4.50 -4.59
C LEU A 262 10.89 5.42 -4.76
N VAL A 263 10.72 6.73 -4.73
CA VAL A 263 11.86 7.68 -4.69
C VAL A 263 12.76 7.42 -3.47
N ILE A 264 12.19 7.16 -2.29
CA ILE A 264 12.96 6.85 -1.08
C ILE A 264 13.79 5.58 -1.30
N LEU A 265 13.16 4.51 -1.79
CA LEU A 265 13.81 3.21 -2.00
C LEU A 265 14.88 3.25 -3.09
N ASP A 266 14.67 4.02 -4.15
CA ASP A 266 15.63 4.18 -5.26
C ASP A 266 16.86 4.99 -4.83
N GLU A 267 16.69 6.07 -4.06
CA GLU A 267 17.81 6.88 -3.54
C GLU A 267 18.73 6.07 -2.62
N GLU A 268 18.17 5.21 -1.77
CA GLU A 268 18.94 4.31 -0.92
C GLU A 268 19.78 3.34 -1.75
N LYS A 269 19.21 2.79 -2.82
CA LYS A 269 19.92 1.89 -3.75
C LYS A 269 21.07 2.60 -4.44
N SER A 270 20.87 3.83 -4.92
CA SER A 270 21.93 4.64 -5.54
C SER A 270 23.04 4.99 -4.56
N THR A 271 22.68 5.30 -3.31
CA THR A 271 23.66 5.59 -2.24
C THR A 271 24.53 4.37 -1.96
N LEU A 272 23.93 3.19 -1.79
CA LEU A 272 24.65 1.93 -1.59
C LEU A 272 25.56 1.57 -2.77
N ALA A 273 25.10 1.79 -4.01
CA ALA A 273 25.92 1.55 -5.20
C ALA A 273 27.17 2.46 -5.21
N SER A 274 27.01 3.73 -4.84
CA SER A 274 28.12 4.71 -4.83
C SER A 274 29.17 4.43 -3.74
N LEU A 275 28.76 3.94 -2.57
CA LEU A 275 29.69 3.54 -1.50
C LEU A 275 30.52 2.32 -1.91
N ASN A 276 29.89 1.31 -2.53
CA ASN A 276 30.58 0.11 -2.99
C ASN A 276 31.58 0.38 -4.13
N THR A 277 31.45 1.48 -4.87
CA THR A 277 32.44 1.85 -5.89
C THR A 277 33.67 2.56 -5.33
N ILE A 278 33.60 3.12 -4.12
CA ILE A 278 34.72 3.87 -3.50
C ILE A 278 35.70 2.92 -2.79
N ASP A 279 35.24 1.73 -2.35
CA ASP A 279 36.07 0.72 -1.67
C ASP A 279 36.84 -0.22 -2.62
N ILE A 280 36.81 0.01 -3.94
CA ILE A 280 37.46 -0.84 -4.96
C ILE A 280 38.62 -0.10 -5.67
N ASP A 281 38.90 1.15 -5.30
CA ASP A 281 40.06 1.95 -5.76
C ASP A 281 41.10 2.13 -4.64
#